data_AF-A0A352NGK8-F1
#
_entry.id   AF-A0A352NGK8-F1
#
_cell.length_a   1.000
_cell.length_b   1.000
_cell.length_c   1.000
_cell.angle_alpha   90.00
_cell.angle_beta   90.00
_cell.angle_gamma   90.00
#
_symmetry.space_group_name_H-M   'P 1'
#
loop_
_entity.id
_entity.type
_entity.pdbx_description
1 polymer ?
#
loop_
_entity_poly.entity_id
_entity_poly.type
_entity_poly.pdbx_seq_one_letter_code
_entity_poly.pdbx_strand_id
1 'polypeptide(L)' 'MAEAAERTESMVSSKLLVSGMDCPDCAAKVEKAVKRMPGVTNATVVFPAGKLNFDYDPG' A
#
# COMPACT_ATOMS: atom_id res chain seq x y z
N MET A 1 11.27 -16.84 2.62
CA MET A 1 10.08 -16.56 1.80
C MET A 1 9.35 -15.35 2.38
N ALA A 2 9.57 -14.17 1.79
CA ALA A 2 8.74 -12.97 1.85
C ALA A 2 9.32 -12.02 0.80
N GLU A 3 8.74 -12.10 -0.39
CA GLU A 3 9.22 -11.57 -1.66
C GLU A 3 9.03 -10.06 -1.85
N ALA A 4 9.74 -9.57 -2.87
CA ALA A 4 9.38 -8.48 -3.78
C ALA A 4 9.34 -7.05 -3.22
N ALA A 5 10.45 -6.33 -3.37
CA ALA A 5 10.41 -4.95 -3.88
C ALA A 5 11.65 -4.77 -4.76
N GLU A 6 11.47 -5.13 -6.03
CA GLU A 6 12.45 -4.95 -7.10
C GLU A 6 12.61 -3.47 -7.45
N ARG A 7 13.81 -3.17 -7.94
CA ARG A 7 14.21 -1.90 -8.56
C ARG A 7 13.27 -1.53 -9.72
N THR A 8 12.56 -0.41 -9.61
CA THR A 8 12.12 0.36 -10.78
C THR A 8 12.52 1.81 -10.60
N GLU A 9 13.26 2.28 -11.58
CA GLU A 9 13.85 3.59 -11.70
C GLU A 9 12.69 4.61 -11.84
N SER A 10 12.53 5.47 -10.84
CA SER A 10 11.52 6.55 -10.70
C SER A 10 10.17 6.28 -10.01
N MET A 11 9.72 5.04 -9.75
CA MET A 11 8.48 4.82 -8.99
C MET A 11 8.76 4.18 -7.62
N VAL A 12 8.34 4.84 -6.54
CA VAL A 12 8.63 4.43 -5.15
C VAL A 12 7.50 3.57 -4.61
N SER A 13 7.80 2.28 -4.40
CA SER A 13 6.90 1.34 -3.73
C SER A 13 7.19 1.30 -2.22
N SER A 14 6.22 1.74 -1.42
CA SER A 14 6.30 1.79 0.04
C SER A 14 5.37 0.77 0.69
N LYS A 15 5.85 0.18 1.79
CA LYS A 15 5.11 -0.83 2.55
C LYS A 15 4.92 -0.36 3.99
N LEU A 16 3.68 -0.38 4.45
CA LEU A 16 3.30 0.00 5.80
C LEU A 16 2.68 -1.20 6.52
N LEU A 17 3.06 -1.37 7.78
CA LEU A 17 2.43 -2.33 8.68
C LEU A 17 1.37 -1.57 9.48
N VAL A 18 0.12 -2.03 9.38
CA VAL A 18 -1.00 -1.43 10.11
C VAL A 18 -1.46 -2.43 11.17
N SER A 19 -1.12 -2.13 12.42
CA SER A 19 -1.64 -2.87 13.58
C SER A 19 -3.13 -2.55 13.77
N GLY A 20 -3.96 -3.58 13.98
CA GLY A 20 -5.40 -3.44 14.23
C GLY A 20 -6.29 -3.41 12.98
N MET A 21 -5.78 -3.84 11.83
CA MET A 21 -6.57 -3.98 10.60
C MET A 21 -7.35 -5.30 10.58
N ASP A 22 -8.23 -5.50 11.56
CA ASP A 22 -9.01 -6.74 11.73
C ASP A 22 -10.34 -6.73 10.96
N CYS A 23 -10.69 -5.60 10.34
CA CYS A 23 -11.96 -5.42 9.66
C CYS A 23 -11.78 -5.13 8.16
N PRO A 24 -12.46 -5.90 7.26
CA PRO A 24 -12.38 -5.68 5.82
C PRO A 24 -12.91 -4.28 5.40
N ASP A 25 -13.84 -3.70 6.16
CA ASP A 25 -14.32 -2.34 5.89
C ASP A 25 -13.24 -1.27 6.17
N CYS A 26 -12.48 -1.44 7.26
CA CYS A 26 -11.35 -0.57 7.58
C CYS A 26 -10.25 -0.67 6.53
N ALA A 27 -9.92 -1.90 6.10
CA ALA A 27 -8.97 -2.17 5.02
C ALA A 27 -9.36 -1.43 3.72
N ALA A 28 -10.62 -1.56 3.30
CA ALA A 28 -11.13 -0.93 2.09
C ALA A 28 -11.15 0.60 2.17
N LYS A 29 -11.45 1.18 3.34
CA LYS A 29 -11.38 2.63 3.56
C LYS A 29 -9.97 3.17 3.43
N VAL A 30 -8.99 2.49 4.03
CA VAL A 30 -7.58 2.89 3.97
C VAL A 30 -7.07 2.80 2.53
N GLU A 31 -7.35 1.70 1.83
CA GLU A 31 -6.94 1.54 0.43
C GLU A 31 -7.52 2.68 -0.44
N LYS A 32 -8.83 2.96 -0.32
CA LYS A 32 -9.47 4.08 -1.04
C LYS A 32 -8.87 5.43 -0.68
N ALA A 33 -8.50 5.66 0.57
CA ALA A 33 -7.86 6.91 0.99
C ALA A 33 -6.50 7.09 0.32
N VAL A 34 -5.65 6.05 0.33
CA VAL A 34 -4.33 6.06 -0.30
C VAL A 34 -4.44 6.22 -1.82
N LYS A 35 -5.39 5.53 -2.44
CA LYS A 35 -5.66 5.61 -3.89
C LYS A 35 -6.19 6.98 -4.35
N ARG A 36 -6.70 7.79 -3.41
CA ARG A 36 -7.14 9.19 -3.66
C ARG A 36 -6.04 10.20 -3.43
N MET A 37 -4.88 9.80 -2.89
CA MET A 37 -3.76 10.72 -2.70
C MET A 37 -3.10 11.06 -4.05
N PRO A 38 -2.76 12.34 -4.28
CA PRO A 38 -2.10 12.77 -5.50
C PRO A 38 -0.71 12.14 -5.57
N GLY A 39 -0.35 11.58 -6.73
CA GLY A 39 0.95 10.93 -6.97
C GLY A 39 0.95 9.42 -6.68
N VAL A 40 -0.12 8.86 -6.12
CA VAL A 40 -0.25 7.40 -5.94
C VAL A 40 -0.79 6.76 -7.22
N THR A 41 0.00 5.88 -7.82
CA THR A 41 -0.36 5.15 -9.04
C THR A 41 -1.01 3.81 -8.72
N ASN A 42 -0.57 3.17 -7.63
CA ASN A 42 -1.11 1.90 -7.16
C ASN A 42 -1.21 1.86 -5.63
N ALA A 43 -2.26 1.20 -5.14
CA ALA A 43 -2.46 0.97 -3.71
C ALA A 43 -3.14 -0.40 -3.54
N THR A 44 -2.54 -1.26 -2.73
CA THR A 44 -3.00 -2.62 -2.46
C THR A 44 -2.90 -2.90 -0.97
N VAL A 45 -4.00 -3.29 -0.34
CA VAL A 45 -4.03 -3.72 1.06
C VAL A 45 -4.09 -5.24 1.19
N VAL A 46 -3.22 -5.78 2.05
CA VAL A 46 -3.16 -7.18 2.45
C VAL A 46 -3.58 -7.29 3.93
N PHE A 47 -4.89 -7.27 4.16
CA PHE A 47 -5.50 -7.37 5.48
C PHE A 47 -5.16 -8.66 6.28
N PRO A 48 -5.02 -9.88 5.69
CA PRO A 48 -4.67 -11.05 6.51
C PRO A 48 -3.23 -11.01 7.05
N ALA A 49 -2.37 -10.14 6.49
CA ALA A 49 -1.00 -9.93 6.93
C ALA A 49 -0.77 -8.57 7.60
N GLY A 50 -1.81 -7.71 7.70
CA GLY A 50 -1.69 -6.34 8.19
C GLY A 50 -0.71 -5.46 7.39
N LYS A 51 -0.54 -5.74 6.09
CA LYS A 51 0.42 -5.04 5.21
C LYS A 51 -0.31 -4.19 4.19
N LEU A 52 0.14 -2.96 4.00
CA LEU A 52 -0.32 -2.05 2.96
C LEU A 52 0.86 -1.77 2.02
N ASN A 53 0.68 -1.98 0.72
CA ASN A 53 1.65 -1.66 -0.32
C ASN A 53 1.10 -0.54 -1.21
N PHE A 54 1.90 0.48 -1.50
CA PHE A 54 1.49 1.54 -2.41
C PHE A 54 2.68 2.06 -3.22
N ASP A 55 2.41 2.40 -4.46
CA ASP A 55 3.38 2.90 -5.43
C ASP A 55 3.05 4.36 -5.70
N TYR A 56 4.02 5.23 -5.46
CA TYR A 56 3.89 6.66 -5.70
C TYR A 56 5.11 7.22 -6.43
N ASP A 57 4.88 8.27 -7.20
CA ASP A 57 5.93 9.00 -7.92
C ASP A 57 6.39 10.19 -7.07
N PRO A 58 7.62 10.18 -6.52
CA PRO A 58 8.23 11.37 -5.92
C PRO A 58 8.83 12.22 -7.04
N GLY A 59 8.00 13.01 -7.71
CA GLY A 59 8.46 13.99 -8.69
C GLY A 59 9.53 14.94 -8.15
#